data_AF-A0A954DZ12-F1
#
_entry.id   AF-A0A954DZ12-F1
#
_cell.length_a   1.000
_cell.length_b   1.000
_cell.length_c   1.000
_cell.angle_alpha   90.00
_cell.angle_beta   90.00
_cell.angle_gamma   90.00
#
_symmetry.space_group_name_H-M   'P 1'
#
loop_
_entity.id
_entity.type
_entity.pdbx_description
1 polymer ?
#
loop_
_entity_poly.entity_id
_entity_poly.type
_entity_poly.pdbx_seq_one_letter_code
_entity_poly.pdbx_strand_id
1 'polypeptide(L)'
;MHRTKSHGARLGAFCLAGLCLAAPVLAQGNDEPDDLHCTEFDRYETLTPNDTLSLITAYHNPEQARGFVVVYVVDAVGDAVASDNLIGSLMVINGIERFEYSVNPVDFRATVEAGSPTDVDGDGVRDLDATEYETCPDGLLVPRFFGQTNNFQLPAGQSADLQGSLILLDLNSGRDFDTTVDFLVYNDNEEVFSGEYTFDCWDNPRLVDISGAFRQNFLASATDHDPSESIAGRETGWFRFEGAVANSVATSVANPAIYGVYVERIGDYAVADLPFESGSRPGHVLPRSIFGDNSQSGGFAGGTDSVRRRRPGSLLVYPEFNNTQGELTLLTVSNVSPTDEVRAHFVYYGKYGPGAF
;
A
#
# COMPACT_ATOMS: atom_id res chain seq x y z
N MET A 1 -12.88 42.71 28.15
CA MET A 1 -11.46 43.14 28.17
C MET A 1 -10.72 42.36 27.09
N HIS A 2 -10.61 42.95 25.91
CA HIS A 2 -9.82 42.43 24.78
C HIS A 2 -8.33 42.55 25.10
N ARG A 3 -7.57 41.48 24.84
CA ARG A 3 -6.14 41.57 24.51
C ARG A 3 -5.82 40.59 23.39
N THR A 4 -5.77 41.13 22.18
CA THR A 4 -5.05 40.57 21.04
C THR A 4 -3.55 40.64 21.32
N LYS A 5 -2.81 39.55 21.09
CA LYS A 5 -1.34 39.55 21.00
C LYS A 5 -0.95 39.35 19.53
N SER A 6 -0.56 40.44 18.89
CA SER A 6 0.15 40.44 17.61
C SER A 6 1.60 40.00 17.84
N HIS A 7 2.09 39.00 17.10
CA HIS A 7 3.52 38.77 16.90
C HIS A 7 3.83 38.97 15.42
N GLY A 8 4.73 39.91 15.13
CA GLY A 8 5.11 40.29 13.78
C GLY A 8 6.09 39.29 13.16
N ALA A 9 5.83 38.92 11.91
CA ALA A 9 6.77 38.21 11.07
C ALA A 9 7.93 39.13 10.67
N ARG A 10 9.17 38.64 10.78
CA ARG A 10 10.36 39.29 10.20
C ARG A 10 10.73 38.54 8.93
N LEU A 11 10.74 39.25 7.79
CA LEU A 11 11.33 38.75 6.54
C LEU A 11 12.87 38.80 6.65
N GLY A 12 13.52 37.66 6.45
CA GLY A 12 14.95 37.59 6.16
C GLY A 12 15.14 37.24 4.69
N ALA A 13 15.65 38.17 3.89
CA ALA A 13 16.06 37.91 2.51
C ALA A 13 17.55 37.57 2.46
N PHE A 14 17.90 36.43 1.86
CA PHE A 14 19.29 36.07 1.56
C PHE A 14 19.50 36.17 0.04
N CYS A 15 20.38 37.09 -0.40
CA CYS A 15 20.73 37.27 -1.80
C CYS A 15 22.16 36.79 -2.03
N LEU A 16 22.35 35.81 -2.91
CA LEU A 16 23.63 35.53 -3.56
C LEU A 16 23.40 35.47 -5.08
N ALA A 17 24.19 36.26 -5.82
CA ALA A 17 24.29 36.22 -7.28
C ALA A 17 22.98 36.28 -8.11
N GLY A 18 22.05 37.17 -7.75
CA GLY A 18 21.03 37.66 -8.68
C GLY A 18 19.86 36.73 -9.00
N LEU A 19 19.74 35.57 -8.33
CA LEU A 19 18.55 34.73 -8.39
C LEU A 19 17.78 34.86 -7.07
N CYS A 20 16.63 35.54 -7.08
CA CYS A 20 15.69 35.50 -5.96
C CYS A 20 14.90 34.19 -6.04
N LEU A 21 15.37 33.14 -5.36
CA LEU A 21 14.55 31.98 -5.05
C LEU A 21 13.68 32.33 -3.84
N ALA A 22 12.36 32.35 -4.03
CA ALA A 22 11.43 32.31 -2.92
C ALA A 22 11.51 30.91 -2.31
N ALA A 23 12.29 30.75 -1.26
CA ALA A 23 12.23 29.56 -0.42
C ALA A 23 10.94 29.64 0.41
N PRO A 24 10.06 28.62 0.40
CA PRO A 24 8.96 28.58 1.35
C PRO A 24 9.54 28.52 2.76
N VAL A 25 9.17 29.49 3.59
CA VAL A 25 9.42 29.45 5.03
C VAL A 25 8.40 28.48 5.61
N LEU A 26 8.83 27.24 5.89
CA LEU A 26 8.06 26.27 6.66
C LEU A 26 7.85 26.83 8.07
N ALA A 27 6.58 27.05 8.43
CA ALA A 27 6.19 27.34 9.79
C ALA A 27 6.39 26.06 10.61
N GLN A 28 7.24 26.12 11.64
CA GLN A 28 7.30 25.07 12.66
C GLN A 28 6.09 25.21 13.58
N GLY A 29 4.99 24.57 13.21
CA GLY A 29 3.86 24.25 14.07
C GLY A 29 4.01 22.83 14.62
N ASN A 30 3.58 22.61 15.86
CA ASN A 30 3.54 21.27 16.46
C ASN A 30 2.28 20.54 15.96
N ASP A 31 2.18 20.30 14.66
CA ASP A 31 0.97 19.81 14.02
C ASP A 31 1.10 18.30 13.77
N GLU A 32 0.14 17.52 14.27
CA GLU A 32 -0.03 16.14 13.79
C GLU A 32 -0.14 16.16 12.25
N PRO A 33 0.30 15.09 11.56
CA PRO A 33 0.04 14.93 10.15
C PRO A 33 -1.39 15.31 9.78
N ASP A 34 -1.57 16.24 8.83
CA ASP A 34 -2.89 16.49 8.25
C ASP A 34 -3.37 15.16 7.65
N ASP A 35 -4.26 14.47 8.36
CA ASP A 35 -4.93 13.25 7.86
C ASP A 35 -5.80 13.66 6.68
N LEU A 36 -5.39 13.19 5.50
CA LEU A 36 -6.04 13.48 4.24
C LEU A 36 -7.17 12.47 3.94
N HIS A 37 -7.41 11.46 4.79
CA HIS A 37 -8.49 10.48 4.61
C HIS A 37 -8.60 9.96 3.16
N CYS A 38 -7.49 9.45 2.62
CA CYS A 38 -7.39 8.94 1.25
C CYS A 38 -7.95 9.87 0.16
N THR A 39 -7.62 11.17 0.25
CA THR A 39 -7.86 12.10 -0.87
C THR A 39 -7.18 11.63 -2.15
N GLU A 40 -7.75 12.01 -3.28
CA GLU A 40 -7.24 11.68 -4.60
C GLU A 40 -6.46 12.83 -5.21
N PHE A 41 -5.35 12.49 -5.85
CA PHE A 41 -4.63 13.35 -6.77
C PHE A 41 -4.26 12.53 -8.00
N ASP A 42 -4.49 13.05 -9.20
CA ASP A 42 -4.31 12.26 -10.41
C ASP A 42 -3.51 12.95 -11.53
N ARG A 43 -2.90 12.11 -12.37
CA ARG A 43 -2.04 12.50 -13.49
C ARG A 43 -2.19 11.52 -14.64
N TYR A 44 -1.95 12.01 -15.86
CA TYR A 44 -1.96 11.20 -17.06
C TYR A 44 -0.60 11.22 -17.72
N GLU A 45 -0.15 10.06 -18.19
CA GLU A 45 1.10 9.91 -18.94
C GLU A 45 0.86 9.02 -20.16
N THR A 46 1.51 9.34 -21.27
CA THR A 46 1.44 8.54 -22.49
C THR A 46 2.66 7.65 -22.59
N LEU A 47 2.46 6.35 -22.72
CA LEU A 47 3.50 5.36 -22.93
C LEU A 47 3.40 4.82 -24.36
N THR A 48 4.43 5.09 -25.16
CA THR A 48 4.52 4.54 -26.52
C THR A 48 4.73 3.01 -26.48
N PRO A 49 4.67 2.29 -27.62
CA PRO A 49 4.92 0.86 -27.62
C PRO A 49 6.33 0.50 -27.09
N ASN A 50 6.41 -0.48 -26.18
CA ASN A 50 7.63 -0.87 -25.45
C ASN A 50 8.29 0.25 -24.63
N ASP A 51 7.52 1.24 -24.20
CA ASP A 51 8.01 2.39 -23.45
C ASP A 51 8.01 2.15 -21.94
N THR A 52 8.81 2.91 -21.21
CA THR A 52 8.92 2.85 -19.76
C THR A 52 9.05 4.24 -19.17
N LEU A 53 8.19 4.54 -18.21
CA LEU A 53 8.26 5.73 -17.38
C LEU A 53 8.71 5.34 -15.97
N SER A 54 9.80 5.96 -15.52
CA SER A 54 10.25 5.92 -14.12
C SER A 54 10.24 7.32 -13.55
N LEU A 55 9.57 7.51 -12.42
CA LEU A 55 9.38 8.81 -11.79
C LEU A 55 9.58 8.75 -10.28
N ILE A 56 10.00 9.88 -9.70
CA ILE A 56 10.00 10.08 -8.26
C ILE A 56 8.63 10.63 -7.88
N THR A 57 7.91 9.93 -7.00
CA THR A 57 6.51 10.25 -6.66
C THR A 57 6.34 11.66 -6.10
N ALA A 58 7.31 12.18 -5.35
CA ALA A 58 7.24 13.53 -4.77
C ALA A 58 7.19 14.65 -5.82
N TYR A 59 7.69 14.40 -7.04
CA TYR A 59 7.58 15.38 -8.15
C TYR A 59 6.31 15.18 -8.97
N HIS A 60 5.77 13.96 -9.02
CA HIS A 60 4.57 13.65 -9.78
C HIS A 60 3.29 13.97 -8.99
N ASN A 61 3.29 13.64 -7.69
CA ASN A 61 2.29 13.95 -6.67
C ASN A 61 2.92 14.75 -5.52
N PRO A 62 3.03 16.09 -5.64
CA PRO A 62 3.58 16.94 -4.59
C PRO A 62 2.58 17.22 -3.46
N GLU A 63 1.33 16.76 -3.58
CA GLU A 63 0.22 17.15 -2.71
C GLU A 63 0.00 16.20 -1.53
N GLN A 64 0.67 15.06 -1.51
CA GLN A 64 0.44 14.03 -0.49
C GLN A 64 1.76 13.46 -0.01
N ALA A 65 1.86 13.20 1.29
CA ALA A 65 3.06 12.67 1.94
C ALA A 65 3.16 11.16 1.84
N ARG A 66 2.08 10.41 2.11
CA ARG A 66 2.08 8.94 2.05
C ARG A 66 0.70 8.43 1.67
N GLY A 67 0.67 7.22 1.13
CA GLY A 67 -0.54 6.56 0.66
C GLY A 67 -0.17 5.50 -0.35
N PHE A 68 -1.02 5.25 -1.35
CA PHE A 68 -0.77 4.27 -2.41
C PHE A 68 -1.17 4.80 -3.80
N VAL A 69 -0.83 4.07 -4.87
CA VAL A 69 -1.07 4.52 -6.26
C VAL A 69 -1.76 3.43 -7.05
N VAL A 70 -2.76 3.81 -7.84
CA VAL A 70 -3.40 2.95 -8.82
C VAL A 70 -3.10 3.48 -10.22
N VAL A 71 -2.73 2.59 -11.13
CA VAL A 71 -2.44 2.92 -12.52
C VAL A 71 -3.25 2.04 -13.44
N TYR A 72 -4.01 2.63 -14.35
CA TYR A 72 -4.79 1.91 -15.36
C TYR A 72 -4.79 2.66 -16.69
N VAL A 73 -5.19 2.00 -17.77
CA VAL A 73 -5.25 2.63 -19.09
C VAL A 73 -6.61 3.30 -19.30
N VAL A 74 -6.58 4.49 -19.89
CA VAL A 74 -7.77 5.23 -20.32
C VAL A 74 -7.74 5.50 -21.82
N ASP A 75 -8.92 5.77 -22.38
CA ASP A 75 -9.06 6.22 -23.76
C ASP A 75 -8.79 7.73 -23.93
N ALA A 76 -9.12 8.25 -25.12
CA ALA A 76 -8.95 9.66 -25.46
C ALA A 76 -9.87 10.61 -24.66
N VAL A 77 -11.01 10.10 -24.16
CA VAL A 77 -12.00 10.86 -23.39
C VAL A 77 -11.71 10.76 -21.89
N GLY A 78 -10.98 9.73 -21.46
CA GLY A 78 -10.60 9.48 -20.07
C GLY A 78 -11.32 8.28 -19.45
N ASP A 79 -12.08 7.52 -20.25
CA ASP A 79 -12.78 6.32 -19.78
C ASP A 79 -11.79 5.17 -19.64
N ALA A 80 -11.92 4.38 -18.57
CA ALA A 80 -11.04 3.24 -18.32
C ALA A 80 -11.26 2.15 -19.38
N VAL A 81 -10.17 1.60 -19.92
CA VAL A 81 -10.21 0.59 -20.97
C VAL A 81 -9.27 -0.58 -20.67
N ALA A 82 -9.66 -1.76 -21.16
CA ALA A 82 -8.87 -2.97 -21.01
C ALA A 82 -7.55 -2.88 -21.81
N SER A 83 -6.43 -3.07 -21.15
CA SER A 83 -5.10 -3.14 -21.76
C SER A 83 -4.14 -3.92 -20.87
N ASP A 84 -4.10 -5.24 -21.04
CA ASP A 84 -3.23 -6.15 -20.28
C ASP A 84 -1.75 -6.05 -20.72
N ASN A 85 -1.21 -4.84 -20.71
CA ASN A 85 0.11 -4.49 -21.22
C ASN A 85 0.96 -3.74 -20.18
N LEU A 86 0.42 -3.41 -19.01
CA LEU A 86 1.15 -2.69 -17.98
C LEU A 86 1.91 -3.65 -17.08
N ILE A 87 3.20 -3.37 -16.88
CA ILE A 87 4.01 -3.94 -15.79
C ILE A 87 4.66 -2.80 -15.02
N GLY A 88 5.22 -3.09 -13.85
CA GLY A 88 5.93 -2.06 -13.11
C GLY A 88 6.71 -2.58 -11.91
N SER A 89 7.30 -1.62 -11.20
CA SER A 89 7.96 -1.83 -9.93
C SER A 89 7.94 -0.57 -9.08
N LEU A 90 7.92 -0.76 -7.78
CA LEU A 90 8.11 0.27 -6.76
C LEU A 90 9.47 0.07 -6.12
N MET A 91 10.16 1.16 -5.82
CA MET A 91 11.34 1.15 -4.97
C MET A 91 11.24 2.27 -3.95
N VAL A 92 11.44 1.92 -2.67
CA VAL A 92 11.54 2.88 -1.57
C VAL A 92 12.99 2.99 -1.15
N ILE A 93 13.45 4.23 -1.02
CA ILE A 93 14.82 4.60 -0.69
C ILE A 93 14.77 5.54 0.51
N ASN A 94 15.44 5.14 1.58
CA ASN A 94 15.57 5.95 2.78
C ASN A 94 16.91 6.69 2.77
N GLY A 95 16.86 8.00 2.58
CA GLY A 95 18.01 8.86 2.39
C GLY A 95 18.57 8.83 0.96
N ILE A 96 19.74 9.44 0.77
CA ILE A 96 20.32 9.68 -0.57
C ILE A 96 21.16 8.47 -1.07
N GLU A 97 21.51 7.52 -0.20
CA GLU A 97 22.48 6.45 -0.52
C GLU A 97 22.01 5.03 -0.17
N ARG A 98 20.79 4.84 0.36
CA ARG A 98 20.41 3.55 0.95
C ARG A 98 19.07 3.05 0.41
N PHE A 99 19.17 2.01 -0.40
CA PHE A 99 18.02 1.24 -0.85
C PHE A 99 17.41 0.51 0.33
N GLU A 100 16.09 0.67 0.48
CA GLU A 100 15.36 0.01 1.55
C GLU A 100 14.80 -1.31 1.01
N TYR A 101 13.88 -1.26 0.05
CA TYR A 101 13.31 -2.43 -0.62
C TYR A 101 12.67 -2.05 -1.96
N SER A 102 12.33 -3.08 -2.74
CA SER A 102 11.54 -2.95 -3.95
C SER A 102 10.46 -4.03 -3.97
N VAL A 103 9.30 -3.69 -4.51
CA VAL A 103 8.17 -4.62 -4.67
C VAL A 103 7.48 -4.34 -6.01
N ASN A 104 6.96 -5.39 -6.64
CA ASN A 104 6.13 -5.24 -7.83
C ASN A 104 4.74 -4.72 -7.40
N PRO A 105 4.04 -3.95 -8.26
CA PRO A 105 2.63 -3.67 -8.04
C PRO A 105 1.82 -4.97 -8.09
N VAL A 106 0.63 -4.92 -7.50
CA VAL A 106 -0.41 -5.94 -7.67
C VAL A 106 -1.08 -5.70 -9.01
N ASP A 107 -0.95 -6.65 -9.93
CA ASP A 107 -1.54 -6.59 -11.27
C ASP A 107 -2.92 -7.24 -11.30
N PHE A 108 -3.88 -6.54 -11.90
CA PHE A 108 -5.21 -7.03 -12.22
C PHE A 108 -5.42 -6.98 -13.73
N ARG A 109 -5.77 -8.11 -14.34
CA ARG A 109 -6.15 -8.14 -15.76
C ARG A 109 -7.60 -7.71 -15.93
N ALA A 110 -7.91 -7.13 -17.07
CA ALA A 110 -9.29 -6.90 -17.46
C ALA A 110 -9.93 -8.22 -17.92
N THR A 111 -11.24 -8.37 -17.68
CA THR A 111 -12.03 -9.52 -18.13
C THR A 111 -12.77 -9.26 -19.44
N VAL A 112 -12.87 -7.99 -19.85
CA VAL A 112 -13.41 -7.56 -21.14
C VAL A 112 -12.35 -7.61 -22.26
N GLU A 113 -12.79 -7.53 -23.51
CA GLU A 113 -11.87 -7.51 -24.66
C GLU A 113 -10.97 -6.26 -24.65
N ALA A 114 -9.70 -6.43 -25.04
CA ALA A 114 -8.74 -5.33 -25.11
C ALA A 114 -9.26 -4.13 -25.91
N GLY A 115 -9.10 -2.93 -25.35
CA GLY A 115 -9.61 -1.66 -25.87
C GLY A 115 -11.09 -1.39 -25.56
N SER A 116 -11.82 -2.33 -24.97
CA SER A 116 -13.20 -2.09 -24.53
C SER A 116 -13.21 -1.31 -23.21
N PRO A 117 -14.26 -0.51 -22.95
CA PRO A 117 -14.49 0.09 -21.64
C PRO A 117 -14.55 -0.98 -20.56
N THR A 118 -13.86 -0.74 -19.44
CA THR A 118 -13.91 -1.65 -18.29
C THR A 118 -15.10 -1.37 -17.39
N ASP A 119 -15.64 -0.15 -17.38
CA ASP A 119 -16.85 0.25 -16.65
C ASP A 119 -18.09 -0.40 -17.32
N VAL A 120 -18.40 -1.64 -16.95
CA VAL A 120 -19.40 -2.49 -17.63
C VAL A 120 -20.81 -2.13 -17.18
N ASP A 121 -20.99 -1.73 -15.93
CA ASP A 121 -22.30 -1.40 -15.36
C ASP A 121 -22.57 0.11 -15.23
N GLY A 122 -21.56 0.96 -15.47
CA GLY A 122 -21.70 2.40 -15.65
C GLY A 122 -21.71 3.19 -14.35
N ASP A 123 -21.19 2.64 -13.26
CA ASP A 123 -21.08 3.33 -11.97
C ASP A 123 -19.78 4.15 -11.82
N GLY A 124 -18.82 3.93 -12.73
CA GLY A 124 -17.54 4.64 -12.75
C GLY A 124 -16.56 4.21 -11.67
N VAL A 125 -16.77 3.07 -11.01
CA VAL A 125 -15.81 2.42 -10.11
C VAL A 125 -14.98 1.42 -10.91
N ARG A 126 -13.92 0.88 -10.30
CA ARG A 126 -13.05 -0.13 -10.92
C ARG A 126 -13.27 -1.41 -10.15
N ASP A 127 -14.04 -2.31 -10.75
CA ASP A 127 -14.53 -3.50 -10.06
C ASP A 127 -13.60 -4.69 -10.23
N LEU A 128 -13.22 -5.25 -9.09
CA LEU A 128 -12.37 -6.42 -8.95
C LEU A 128 -13.28 -7.63 -8.68
N ASP A 129 -14.21 -7.90 -9.59
CA ASP A 129 -15.35 -8.81 -9.40
C ASP A 129 -15.47 -9.93 -10.47
N ALA A 130 -14.50 -10.01 -11.38
CA ALA A 130 -14.48 -10.84 -12.60
C ALA A 130 -15.44 -10.40 -13.73
N THR A 131 -16.13 -9.27 -13.59
CA THR A 131 -16.91 -8.64 -14.66
C THR A 131 -16.06 -7.61 -15.39
N GLU A 132 -15.34 -6.76 -14.66
CA GLU A 132 -14.48 -5.71 -15.21
C GLU A 132 -12.99 -6.07 -15.16
N TYR A 133 -12.52 -6.42 -13.97
CA TYR A 133 -11.16 -6.90 -13.69
C TYR A 133 -11.18 -8.23 -12.92
N GLU A 134 -10.03 -8.90 -12.88
CA GLU A 134 -9.81 -10.07 -12.03
C GLU A 134 -10.15 -9.76 -10.56
N THR A 135 -10.59 -10.78 -9.82
CA THR A 135 -10.98 -10.64 -8.42
C THR A 135 -9.82 -10.40 -7.46
N CYS A 136 -10.14 -9.90 -6.27
CA CYS A 136 -9.23 -9.86 -5.13
C CYS A 136 -8.99 -11.26 -4.52
N PRO A 137 -7.87 -11.48 -3.83
CA PRO A 137 -7.68 -12.69 -3.02
C PRO A 137 -8.59 -12.69 -1.79
N ASP A 138 -8.99 -13.89 -1.36
CA ASP A 138 -9.81 -14.09 -0.16
C ASP A 138 -8.96 -14.02 1.11
N GLY A 139 -7.79 -14.64 1.07
CA GLY A 139 -6.83 -14.63 2.16
C GLY A 139 -5.40 -14.49 1.63
N LEU A 140 -4.57 -13.82 2.42
CA LEU A 140 -3.18 -13.53 2.12
C LEU A 140 -2.30 -14.32 3.08
N LEU A 141 -1.28 -14.99 2.56
CA LEU A 141 -0.35 -15.81 3.33
C LEU A 141 1.06 -15.25 3.21
N VAL A 142 1.64 -14.89 4.36
CA VAL A 142 3.02 -14.43 4.47
C VAL A 142 3.84 -15.61 4.99
N PRO A 143 4.79 -16.12 4.19
CA PRO A 143 5.45 -17.40 4.45
C PRO A 143 6.46 -17.35 5.60
N ARG A 144 6.81 -16.13 6.06
CA ARG A 144 7.79 -15.94 7.12
C ARG A 144 7.60 -14.61 7.85
N PHE A 145 7.92 -14.60 9.12
CA PHE A 145 8.30 -13.43 9.89
C PHE A 145 9.36 -13.82 10.92
N PHE A 146 10.18 -12.86 11.36
CA PHE A 146 11.05 -13.05 12.51
C PHE A 146 10.44 -12.46 13.79
N GLY A 147 10.78 -13.07 14.93
CA GLY A 147 10.47 -12.51 16.24
C GLY A 147 10.99 -11.08 16.40
N GLN A 148 10.05 -10.15 16.58
CA GLN A 148 10.27 -8.72 16.54
C GLN A 148 11.06 -8.24 17.77
N THR A 149 12.12 -7.44 17.58
CA THR A 149 12.98 -6.95 18.66
C THR A 149 13.75 -5.68 18.29
N ASN A 150 14.09 -4.87 19.29
CA ASN A 150 14.95 -3.67 19.14
C ASN A 150 16.43 -3.95 19.47
N ASN A 151 16.82 -5.21 19.56
CA ASN A 151 18.18 -5.61 19.93
C ASN A 151 18.56 -6.93 19.25
N PHE A 152 18.49 -6.97 17.93
CA PHE A 152 19.03 -8.05 17.12
C PHE A 152 20.55 -7.96 17.05
N GLN A 153 21.24 -9.01 17.50
CA GLN A 153 22.69 -9.08 17.41
C GLN A 153 23.12 -9.53 16.03
N LEU A 154 23.75 -8.62 15.28
CA LEU A 154 24.33 -8.90 13.99
C LEU A 154 25.71 -9.57 14.13
N PRO A 155 26.17 -10.29 13.10
CA PRO A 155 27.57 -10.68 13.00
C PRO A 155 28.50 -9.47 13.20
N ALA A 156 29.65 -9.68 13.85
CA ALA A 156 30.60 -8.64 14.29
C ALA A 156 30.19 -7.80 15.52
N GLY A 157 29.18 -8.23 16.28
CA GLY A 157 28.87 -7.65 17.60
C GLY A 157 28.14 -6.31 17.54
N GLN A 158 27.57 -5.97 16.39
CA GLN A 158 26.67 -4.83 16.25
C GLN A 158 25.25 -5.22 16.68
N SER A 159 24.42 -4.23 16.98
CA SER A 159 23.01 -4.43 17.31
C SER A 159 22.15 -3.57 16.41
N ALA A 160 21.04 -4.14 15.95
CA ALA A 160 20.08 -3.51 15.06
C ALA A 160 18.67 -3.86 15.48
N ASP A 161 17.71 -3.05 15.04
CA ASP A 161 16.29 -3.36 15.21
C ASP A 161 15.87 -4.37 14.14
N LEU A 162 15.13 -5.40 14.55
CA LEU A 162 14.48 -6.38 13.68
C LEU A 162 12.98 -6.14 13.76
N GLN A 163 12.44 -5.49 12.72
CA GLN A 163 11.07 -5.02 12.67
C GLN A 163 10.42 -5.39 11.34
N GLY A 164 9.20 -5.89 11.39
CA GLY A 164 8.32 -6.15 10.28
C GLY A 164 7.17 -5.15 10.30
N SER A 165 6.79 -4.68 9.13
CA SER A 165 5.58 -3.89 8.92
C SER A 165 4.72 -4.50 7.83
N LEU A 166 3.44 -4.22 7.88
CA LEU A 166 2.46 -4.71 6.91
C LEU A 166 1.79 -3.50 6.29
N ILE A 167 2.04 -3.25 5.02
CA ILE A 167 1.28 -2.26 4.25
C ILE A 167 -0.09 -2.88 3.98
N LEU A 168 -1.17 -2.21 4.35
CA LEU A 168 -2.56 -2.66 4.22
C LEU A 168 -3.32 -1.70 3.33
N LEU A 169 -4.13 -2.26 2.43
CA LEU A 169 -5.00 -1.53 1.51
C LEU A 169 -6.42 -2.07 1.63
N ASP A 170 -7.38 -1.17 1.73
CA ASP A 170 -8.78 -1.49 1.55
C ASP A 170 -9.10 -1.48 0.04
N LEU A 171 -9.46 -2.65 -0.48
CA LEU A 171 -9.86 -2.83 -1.87
C LEU A 171 -11.36 -3.11 -1.97
N ASN A 172 -12.16 -2.49 -1.12
CA ASN A 172 -13.61 -2.70 -1.14
C ASN A 172 -14.42 -1.50 -0.67
N SER A 173 -13.99 -0.82 0.39
CA SER A 173 -14.94 -0.04 1.20
C SER A 173 -14.70 1.47 1.13
N GLY A 174 -13.57 1.92 0.58
CA GLY A 174 -13.33 3.35 0.38
C GLY A 174 -12.89 4.09 1.64
N ARG A 175 -12.82 5.42 1.54
CA ARG A 175 -12.24 6.28 2.60
C ARG A 175 -13.12 6.56 3.82
N ASP A 176 -14.39 6.16 3.77
CA ASP A 176 -15.36 6.43 4.84
C ASP A 176 -15.62 5.18 5.69
N PHE A 177 -14.74 4.17 5.57
CA PHE A 177 -14.89 2.88 6.22
C PHE A 177 -13.68 2.55 7.08
N ASP A 178 -13.98 2.06 8.28
CA ASP A 178 -13.01 1.39 9.14
C ASP A 178 -13.03 -0.11 8.80
N THR A 179 -11.95 -0.60 8.21
CA THR A 179 -11.76 -1.97 7.78
C THR A 179 -10.95 -2.75 8.81
N THR A 180 -11.55 -3.82 9.33
CA THR A 180 -10.93 -4.73 10.30
C THR A 180 -10.46 -6.00 9.59
N VAL A 181 -9.24 -6.42 9.93
CA VAL A 181 -8.55 -7.59 9.37
C VAL A 181 -8.28 -8.58 10.49
N ASP A 182 -8.59 -9.84 10.24
CA ASP A 182 -8.29 -10.95 11.13
C ASP A 182 -6.94 -11.58 10.77
N PHE A 183 -6.16 -11.91 11.80
CA PHE A 183 -4.86 -12.55 11.66
C PHE A 183 -4.87 -13.90 12.35
N LEU A 184 -4.22 -14.89 11.72
CA LEU A 184 -3.75 -16.10 12.37
C LEU A 184 -2.25 -16.22 12.19
N VAL A 185 -1.55 -16.25 13.32
CA VAL A 185 -0.09 -16.28 13.43
C VAL A 185 0.31 -17.66 13.92
N TYR A 186 1.23 -18.29 13.19
CA TYR A 186 1.75 -19.62 13.48
C TYR A 186 3.23 -19.47 13.82
N ASN A 187 3.64 -19.94 15.00
CA ASN A 187 5.07 -20.02 15.31
C ASN A 187 5.73 -21.24 14.63
N ASP A 188 7.01 -21.43 14.90
CA ASP A 188 7.86 -22.53 14.42
C ASP A 188 7.50 -23.90 14.99
N ASN A 189 6.58 -23.98 15.95
CA ASN A 189 6.08 -25.23 16.53
C ASN A 189 4.55 -25.40 16.33
N GLU A 190 4.02 -24.80 15.27
CA GLU A 190 2.61 -24.91 14.83
C GLU A 190 1.57 -24.38 15.83
N GLU A 191 1.98 -23.64 16.87
CA GLU A 191 1.05 -22.97 17.77
C GLU A 191 0.41 -21.77 17.09
N VAL A 192 -0.90 -21.62 17.29
CA VAL A 192 -1.72 -20.63 16.61
C VAL A 192 -2.17 -19.53 17.57
N PHE A 193 -1.96 -18.29 17.15
CA PHE A 193 -2.42 -17.08 17.83
C PHE A 193 -3.29 -16.26 16.90
N SER A 194 -4.23 -15.51 17.46
CA SER A 194 -5.07 -14.59 16.68
C SER A 194 -4.76 -13.14 17.03
N GLY A 195 -5.08 -12.25 16.09
CA GLY A 195 -5.05 -10.81 16.28
C GLY A 195 -6.04 -10.14 15.33
N GLU A 196 -6.36 -8.88 15.61
CA GLU A 196 -7.22 -8.06 14.77
C GLU A 196 -6.55 -6.69 14.60
N TYR A 197 -6.67 -6.09 13.43
CA TYR A 197 -6.21 -4.71 13.19
C TYR A 197 -7.27 -3.96 12.39
N THR A 198 -7.59 -2.75 12.82
CA THR A 198 -8.53 -1.87 12.13
C THR A 198 -7.78 -0.68 11.54
N PHE A 199 -8.05 -0.41 10.26
CA PHE A 199 -7.48 0.71 9.53
C PHE A 199 -8.52 1.34 8.61
N ASP A 200 -8.29 2.58 8.22
CA ASP A 200 -9.08 3.29 7.21
C ASP A 200 -8.23 3.41 5.95
N CYS A 201 -8.76 2.91 4.83
CA CYS A 201 -8.28 2.97 3.45
C CYS A 201 -6.85 2.48 3.15
N TRP A 202 -5.84 2.95 3.88
CA TRP A 202 -4.44 2.56 3.77
C TRP A 202 -3.74 2.74 5.11
N ASP A 203 -2.91 1.77 5.49
CA ASP A 203 -2.01 1.92 6.64
C ASP A 203 -0.73 1.08 6.49
N ASN A 204 0.28 1.37 7.31
CA ASN A 204 1.53 0.60 7.37
C ASN A 204 1.91 0.33 8.85
N PRO A 205 1.10 -0.45 9.59
CA PRO A 205 1.40 -0.82 10.96
C PRO A 205 2.65 -1.70 11.08
N ARG A 206 3.34 -1.59 12.22
CA ARG A 206 4.32 -2.61 12.61
C ARG A 206 3.57 -3.87 13.08
N LEU A 207 4.17 -5.04 12.86
CA LEU A 207 3.58 -6.30 13.31
C LEU A 207 3.28 -6.31 14.83
N VAL A 208 4.15 -5.68 15.63
CA VAL A 208 3.98 -5.57 17.09
C VAL A 208 2.84 -4.67 17.53
N ASP A 209 2.35 -3.80 16.64
CA ASP A 209 1.18 -2.94 16.87
C ASP A 209 -0.12 -3.68 16.50
N ILE A 210 -0.04 -4.66 15.59
CA ILE A 210 -1.13 -5.61 15.28
C ILE A 210 -1.32 -6.59 16.43
N SER A 211 -0.24 -7.28 16.84
CA SER A 211 -0.32 -8.27 17.92
C SER A 211 1.00 -8.48 18.65
N GLY A 212 0.90 -8.72 19.97
CA GLY A 212 2.03 -9.16 20.78
C GLY A 212 2.60 -10.52 20.38
N ALA A 213 1.82 -11.32 19.63
CA ALA A 213 2.23 -12.64 19.14
C ALA A 213 3.48 -12.60 18.25
N PHE A 214 3.75 -11.47 17.59
CA PHE A 214 4.94 -11.32 16.74
C PHE A 214 6.23 -11.03 17.53
N ARG A 215 6.16 -10.75 18.83
CA ARG A 215 7.34 -10.33 19.59
C ARG A 215 8.27 -11.50 19.89
N GLN A 216 9.58 -11.29 19.75
CA GLN A 216 10.59 -12.31 20.06
C GLN A 216 10.47 -12.83 21.49
N ASN A 217 10.17 -11.97 22.47
CA ASN A 217 10.06 -12.38 23.87
C ASN A 217 8.80 -13.18 24.16
N PHE A 218 7.72 -12.98 23.39
CA PHE A 218 6.52 -13.78 23.51
C PHE A 218 6.80 -15.19 22.96
N LEU A 219 7.31 -15.27 21.73
CA LEU A 219 7.61 -16.56 21.09
C LEU A 219 8.65 -17.36 21.87
N ALA A 220 9.76 -16.74 22.30
CA ALA A 220 10.84 -17.49 22.95
C ALA A 220 10.59 -17.83 24.43
N SER A 221 9.54 -17.30 25.06
CA SER A 221 9.36 -17.44 26.52
C SER A 221 7.94 -17.72 26.97
N ALA A 222 6.95 -17.57 26.11
CA ALA A 222 5.54 -17.79 26.42
C ALA A 222 4.89 -18.88 25.56
N THR A 223 5.61 -19.45 24.58
CA THR A 223 5.14 -20.55 23.73
C THR A 223 6.15 -21.70 23.76
N ASP A 224 5.73 -22.89 23.34
CA ASP A 224 6.69 -23.91 22.90
C ASP A 224 7.30 -23.44 21.57
N HIS A 225 8.55 -23.83 21.32
CA HIS A 225 9.32 -23.43 20.13
C HIS A 225 10.19 -24.62 19.71
N ASP A 226 10.63 -24.65 18.45
CA ASP A 226 11.56 -25.67 17.96
C ASP A 226 12.98 -25.09 17.92
N PRO A 227 13.87 -25.44 18.88
CA PRO A 227 15.22 -24.90 18.93
C PRO A 227 16.07 -25.22 17.70
N SER A 228 15.65 -26.19 16.88
CA SER A 228 16.34 -26.58 15.64
C SER A 228 15.96 -25.72 14.43
N GLU A 229 14.85 -24.98 14.51
CA GLU A 229 14.41 -24.04 13.47
C GLU A 229 14.81 -22.60 13.76
N SER A 230 15.06 -22.25 15.04
CA SER A 230 15.59 -20.94 15.40
C SER A 230 17.00 -20.69 14.82
N ILE A 231 17.12 -19.65 14.01
CA ILE A 231 18.41 -19.18 13.48
C ILE A 231 18.91 -18.02 14.34
N ALA A 232 20.12 -18.16 14.90
CA ALA A 232 20.74 -17.15 15.77
C ALA A 232 19.92 -16.79 17.03
N GLY A 233 19.16 -17.76 17.57
CA GLY A 233 18.32 -17.55 18.75
C GLY A 233 17.15 -16.63 18.47
N ARG A 234 16.55 -16.76 17.28
CA ARG A 234 15.37 -16.01 16.86
C ARG A 234 14.28 -16.98 16.50
N GLU A 235 13.11 -16.71 17.09
CA GLU A 235 11.91 -17.45 16.72
C GLU A 235 11.42 -16.93 15.37
N THR A 236 10.79 -17.82 14.64
CA THR A 236 10.21 -17.52 13.35
C THR A 236 8.80 -18.07 13.29
N GLY A 237 8.08 -17.71 12.25
CA GLY A 237 6.77 -18.26 12.00
C GLY A 237 6.25 -17.77 10.66
N TRP A 238 5.00 -18.07 10.38
CA TRP A 238 4.27 -17.55 9.23
C TRP A 238 2.90 -17.06 9.69
N PHE A 239 2.24 -16.24 8.88
CA PHE A 239 0.90 -15.78 9.23
C PHE A 239 0.01 -15.66 8.00
N ARG A 240 -1.29 -15.74 8.23
CA ARG A 240 -2.31 -15.42 7.24
C ARG A 240 -3.24 -14.35 7.77
N PHE A 241 -3.81 -13.59 6.85
CA PHE A 241 -4.78 -12.56 7.19
C PHE A 241 -5.83 -12.39 6.10
N GLU A 242 -7.02 -11.99 6.53
CA GLU A 242 -8.20 -11.82 5.68
C GLU A 242 -9.07 -10.68 6.23
N GLY A 243 -9.79 -9.99 5.35
CA GLY A 243 -10.74 -8.97 5.79
C GLY A 243 -11.87 -9.62 6.60
N ALA A 244 -12.22 -9.01 7.74
CA ALA A 244 -13.26 -9.48 8.65
C ALA A 244 -14.55 -8.68 8.47
N VAL A 245 -14.48 -7.36 8.64
CA VAL A 245 -15.61 -6.45 8.48
C VAL A 245 -15.11 -5.05 8.16
N ALA A 246 -15.81 -4.34 7.28
CA ALA A 246 -15.65 -2.91 7.07
C ALA A 246 -16.93 -2.19 7.49
N ASN A 247 -16.81 -1.13 8.29
CA ASN A 247 -17.96 -0.37 8.78
C ASN A 247 -17.87 1.09 8.38
N SER A 248 -18.98 1.64 7.89
CA SER A 248 -19.18 3.07 7.76
C SER A 248 -20.29 3.54 8.72
N VAL A 249 -20.60 4.83 8.69
CA VAL A 249 -21.75 5.40 9.40
C VAL A 249 -23.11 4.90 8.89
N ALA A 250 -23.15 4.25 7.72
CA ALA A 250 -24.40 3.90 7.04
C ALA A 250 -24.54 2.41 6.68
N THR A 251 -23.44 1.66 6.58
CA THR A 251 -23.48 0.23 6.22
C THR A 251 -22.31 -0.54 6.84
N SER A 252 -22.40 -1.87 6.75
CA SER A 252 -21.35 -2.79 7.14
C SER A 252 -21.17 -3.81 6.03
N VAL A 253 -19.92 -4.04 5.63
CA VAL A 253 -19.54 -5.04 4.63
C VAL A 253 -18.79 -6.15 5.33
N ALA A 254 -19.36 -7.35 5.30
CA ALA A 254 -18.69 -8.54 5.83
C ALA A 254 -17.61 -9.00 4.86
N ASN A 255 -16.47 -9.44 5.41
CA ASN A 255 -15.32 -9.97 4.67
C ASN A 255 -14.86 -9.07 3.51
N PRO A 256 -14.54 -7.79 3.77
CA PRO A 256 -14.12 -6.86 2.72
C PRO A 256 -12.89 -7.38 1.96
N ALA A 257 -12.79 -7.08 0.68
CA ALA A 257 -11.54 -7.30 -0.04
C ALA A 257 -10.45 -6.36 0.46
N ILE A 258 -9.29 -6.92 0.73
CA ILE A 258 -8.10 -6.21 1.19
C ILE A 258 -6.89 -6.65 0.38
N TYR A 259 -5.83 -5.87 0.45
CA TYR A 259 -4.51 -6.34 0.06
C TYR A 259 -3.48 -5.98 1.13
N GLY A 260 -2.36 -6.70 1.13
CA GLY A 260 -1.23 -6.29 1.95
C GLY A 260 0.11 -6.74 1.42
N VAL A 261 1.15 -6.02 1.84
CA VAL A 261 2.55 -6.31 1.48
C VAL A 261 3.39 -6.31 2.74
N TYR A 262 4.11 -7.40 2.94
CA TYR A 262 4.98 -7.56 4.10
C TYR A 262 6.36 -6.98 3.82
N VAL A 263 6.86 -6.15 4.74
CA VAL A 263 8.22 -5.58 4.71
C VAL A 263 8.93 -5.99 5.99
N GLU A 264 9.99 -6.79 5.87
CA GLU A 264 10.88 -7.17 6.99
C GLU A 264 12.14 -6.29 6.97
N ARG A 265 12.51 -5.73 8.11
CA ARG A 265 13.62 -4.77 8.27
C ARG A 265 14.59 -5.23 9.33
N ILE A 266 15.89 -5.15 9.02
CA ILE A 266 17.00 -5.40 9.94
C ILE A 266 17.96 -4.22 9.89
N GLY A 267 17.89 -3.36 10.90
CA GLY A 267 18.60 -2.08 10.90
C GLY A 267 18.23 -1.27 9.67
N ASP A 268 19.23 -0.99 8.83
CA ASP A 268 19.07 -0.19 7.62
C ASP A 268 18.66 -1.01 6.38
N TYR A 269 18.52 -2.33 6.49
CA TYR A 269 18.20 -3.21 5.37
C TYR A 269 16.74 -3.65 5.44
N ALA A 270 16.07 -3.73 4.29
CA ALA A 270 14.73 -4.28 4.23
C ALA A 270 14.54 -5.23 3.05
N VAL A 271 13.53 -6.08 3.16
CA VAL A 271 13.06 -6.94 2.07
C VAL A 271 11.54 -6.91 2.10
N ALA A 272 10.94 -6.75 0.93
CA ALA A 272 9.51 -6.81 0.75
C ALA A 272 9.15 -7.93 -0.22
N ASP A 273 8.05 -8.62 0.05
CA ASP A 273 7.51 -9.66 -0.81
C ASP A 273 5.99 -9.49 -0.93
N LEU A 274 5.46 -9.71 -2.14
CA LEU A 274 4.03 -9.92 -2.30
C LEU A 274 3.65 -11.24 -1.60
N PRO A 275 2.57 -11.27 -0.80
CA PRO A 275 2.13 -12.48 -0.14
C PRO A 275 1.67 -13.53 -1.17
N PHE A 276 1.57 -14.77 -0.71
CA PHE A 276 0.80 -15.77 -1.45
C PHE A 276 -0.69 -15.48 -1.30
N GLU A 277 -1.44 -15.74 -2.35
CA GLU A 277 -2.86 -15.48 -2.41
C GLU A 277 -3.64 -16.78 -2.38
N SER A 278 -4.80 -16.76 -1.75
CA SER A 278 -5.75 -17.88 -1.71
C SER A 278 -7.17 -17.39 -1.87
N GLY A 279 -8.00 -18.21 -2.52
CA GLY A 279 -9.40 -17.90 -2.81
C GLY A 279 -9.57 -16.70 -3.74
N SER A 280 -10.82 -16.30 -3.92
CA SER A 280 -11.23 -15.20 -4.79
C SER A 280 -12.45 -14.53 -4.16
N ARG A 281 -12.46 -13.19 -4.13
CA ARG A 281 -13.61 -12.40 -3.69
C ARG A 281 -13.76 -11.12 -4.52
N PRO A 282 -15.00 -10.65 -4.73
CA PRO A 282 -15.23 -9.32 -5.27
C PRO A 282 -14.60 -8.23 -4.41
N GLY A 283 -14.13 -7.18 -5.05
CA GLY A 283 -13.64 -5.96 -4.44
C GLY A 283 -13.78 -4.79 -5.40
N HIS A 284 -13.41 -3.60 -4.96
CA HIS A 284 -13.53 -2.35 -5.68
C HIS A 284 -12.36 -1.45 -5.31
N VAL A 285 -11.78 -0.74 -6.26
CA VAL A 285 -10.74 0.24 -5.93
C VAL A 285 -11.38 1.48 -5.30
N LEU A 286 -11.27 1.59 -3.97
CA LEU A 286 -11.70 2.73 -3.13
C LEU A 286 -13.00 3.44 -3.58
N PRO A 287 -14.16 2.80 -3.47
CA PRO A 287 -15.42 3.47 -3.79
C PRO A 287 -15.66 4.68 -2.87
N ARG A 288 -16.25 5.74 -3.39
CA ARG A 288 -16.34 7.05 -2.67
C ARG A 288 -17.58 7.21 -1.80
N SER A 289 -18.40 6.17 -1.68
CA SER A 289 -19.73 6.23 -1.07
C SER A 289 -19.71 5.63 0.32
N ILE A 290 -20.37 6.29 1.28
CA ILE A 290 -20.61 5.74 2.63
C ILE A 290 -21.46 4.46 2.61
N PHE A 291 -22.12 4.14 1.49
CA PHE A 291 -22.86 2.88 1.32
C PHE A 291 -22.00 1.79 0.68
N GLY A 292 -20.72 2.05 0.44
CA GLY A 292 -19.92 1.26 -0.49
C GLY A 292 -20.45 1.40 -1.92
N ASP A 293 -20.07 0.46 -2.76
CA ASP A 293 -20.42 0.49 -4.19
C ASP A 293 -21.65 -0.34 -4.56
N ASN A 294 -22.44 -0.76 -3.57
CA ASN A 294 -23.74 -1.43 -3.75
C ASN A 294 -23.76 -2.77 -4.54
N SER A 295 -22.65 -3.18 -5.17
CA SER A 295 -22.44 -4.45 -5.90
C SER A 295 -21.91 -5.60 -5.00
N GLN A 296 -21.64 -5.31 -3.72
CA GLN A 296 -21.09 -6.23 -2.70
C GLN A 296 -22.01 -7.41 -2.33
N SER A 297 -23.19 -7.56 -2.96
CA SER A 297 -24.11 -8.69 -2.74
C SER A 297 -23.71 -9.92 -3.56
N GLY A 298 -22.47 -10.38 -3.41
CA GLY A 298 -21.93 -11.53 -4.14
C GLY A 298 -21.07 -12.38 -3.24
N GLY A 299 -21.69 -13.18 -2.37
CA GLY A 299 -20.97 -14.09 -1.49
C GLY A 299 -20.05 -15.05 -2.23
N PHE A 300 -18.88 -15.28 -1.63
CA PHE A 300 -17.95 -16.40 -1.82
C PHE A 300 -18.14 -17.21 -3.11
N ALA A 301 -17.44 -16.82 -4.17
CA ALA A 301 -17.07 -17.78 -5.20
C ALA A 301 -15.94 -18.62 -4.61
N GLY A 302 -16.30 -19.71 -3.93
CA GLY A 302 -15.38 -20.74 -3.42
C GLY A 302 -14.62 -21.48 -4.51
N GLY A 303 -14.05 -20.75 -5.45
CA GLY A 303 -13.14 -21.24 -6.45
C GLY A 303 -11.80 -21.51 -5.80
N THR A 304 -11.31 -22.73 -5.99
CA THR A 304 -9.89 -23.08 -5.80
C THR A 304 -9.00 -22.46 -6.88
N ASP A 305 -9.50 -21.48 -7.65
CA ASP A 305 -8.70 -20.83 -8.67
C ASP A 305 -7.70 -19.93 -7.97
N SER A 306 -6.42 -20.25 -8.21
CA SER A 306 -5.33 -19.40 -7.78
C SER A 306 -5.46 -18.06 -8.49
N VAL A 307 -5.57 -16.98 -7.71
CA VAL A 307 -5.28 -15.64 -8.21
C VAL A 307 -3.86 -15.68 -8.79
N ARG A 308 -3.71 -15.17 -10.00
CA ARG A 308 -2.45 -15.23 -10.75
C ARG A 308 -1.90 -13.83 -10.95
N ARG A 309 -0.98 -13.43 -10.10
CA ARG A 309 -0.24 -12.17 -10.22
C ARG A 309 1.05 -12.33 -11.01
N ARG A 310 1.76 -11.23 -11.19
CA ARG A 310 3.03 -11.06 -11.91
C ARG A 310 2.89 -11.33 -13.41
N ARG A 311 1.81 -10.83 -13.99
CA ARG A 311 1.60 -10.78 -15.45
C ARG A 311 1.34 -9.32 -15.84
N PRO A 312 1.49 -8.98 -17.13
CA PRO A 312 0.98 -7.70 -17.62
C PRO A 312 -0.51 -7.56 -17.27
N GLY A 313 -0.86 -6.44 -16.63
CA GLY A 313 -2.21 -6.14 -16.16
C GLY A 313 -2.80 -4.91 -16.86
N SER A 314 -4.11 -4.75 -16.72
CA SER A 314 -4.85 -3.55 -17.14
C SER A 314 -4.94 -2.51 -16.03
N LEU A 315 -4.81 -2.96 -14.78
CA LEU A 315 -4.78 -2.14 -13.58
C LEU A 315 -3.65 -2.61 -12.67
N LEU A 316 -2.84 -1.67 -12.19
CA LEU A 316 -1.73 -1.89 -11.27
C LEU A 316 -1.99 -1.15 -9.97
N VAL A 317 -1.87 -1.84 -8.84
CA VAL A 317 -1.92 -1.24 -7.50
C VAL A 317 -0.52 -1.26 -6.89
N TYR A 318 0.09 -0.09 -6.76
CA TYR A 318 1.35 0.10 -6.04
C TYR A 318 1.01 0.26 -4.57
N PRO A 319 1.52 -0.60 -3.68
CA PRO A 319 1.05 -0.71 -2.30
C PRO A 319 1.33 0.55 -1.48
N GLU A 320 2.33 1.34 -1.86
CA GLU A 320 2.62 2.58 -1.17
C GLU A 320 3.34 3.63 -2.04
N PHE A 321 3.34 4.86 -1.55
CA PHE A 321 4.34 5.86 -1.81
C PHE A 321 4.67 6.61 -0.52
N ASN A 322 5.89 7.12 -0.46
CA ASN A 322 6.38 7.92 0.65
C ASN A 322 7.20 9.10 0.11
N ASN A 323 6.63 10.30 0.28
CA ASN A 323 7.17 11.60 -0.08
C ASN A 323 7.63 12.40 1.15
N THR A 324 7.76 11.75 2.30
CA THR A 324 8.21 12.41 3.54
C THR A 324 9.68 12.80 3.44
N GLN A 325 10.11 13.78 4.25
CA GLN A 325 11.45 14.30 4.14
C GLN A 325 12.50 13.21 4.40
N GLY A 326 13.38 13.01 3.42
CA GLY A 326 14.42 12.00 3.49
C GLY A 326 14.03 10.67 2.84
N GLU A 327 12.75 10.46 2.53
CA GLU A 327 12.28 9.29 1.81
C GLU A 327 12.14 9.61 0.31
N LEU A 328 12.44 8.63 -0.54
CA LEU A 328 12.24 8.71 -1.97
C LEU A 328 11.56 7.43 -2.43
N THR A 329 10.40 7.60 -3.08
CA THR A 329 9.73 6.50 -3.78
C THR A 329 9.91 6.68 -5.28
N LEU A 330 10.55 5.70 -5.91
CA LEU A 330 10.69 5.57 -7.35
C LEU A 330 9.62 4.60 -7.84
N LEU A 331 8.71 5.09 -8.67
CA LEU A 331 7.65 4.31 -9.29
C LEU A 331 7.98 4.13 -10.77
N THR A 332 7.91 2.90 -11.26
CA THR A 332 8.11 2.56 -12.67
C THR A 332 6.89 1.86 -13.25
N VAL A 333 6.43 2.31 -14.41
CA VAL A 333 5.41 1.67 -15.26
C VAL A 333 5.99 1.47 -16.65
N SER A 334 5.82 0.28 -17.22
CA SER A 334 6.19 -0.04 -18.59
C SER A 334 4.97 -0.54 -19.36
N ASN A 335 4.85 -0.09 -20.60
CA ASN A 335 3.93 -0.66 -21.57
C ASN A 335 4.68 -1.72 -22.39
N VAL A 336 4.30 -2.98 -22.24
CA VAL A 336 4.93 -4.10 -22.98
C VAL A 336 4.29 -4.37 -24.33
N SER A 337 3.27 -3.61 -24.74
CA SER A 337 2.69 -3.78 -26.07
C SER A 337 3.71 -3.41 -27.15
N PRO A 338 3.91 -4.27 -28.17
CA PRO A 338 4.80 -3.97 -29.28
C PRO A 338 4.22 -2.99 -30.30
N THR A 339 2.92 -2.71 -30.23
CA THR A 339 2.19 -1.93 -31.24
C THR A 339 1.35 -0.81 -30.68
N ASP A 340 0.86 -0.95 -29.45
CA ASP A 340 -0.18 -0.08 -28.94
C ASP A 340 0.44 1.00 -28.04
N GLU A 341 0.09 2.24 -28.30
CA GLU A 341 0.30 3.34 -27.37
C GLU A 341 -0.81 3.31 -26.32
N VAL A 342 -0.46 3.54 -25.06
CA VAL A 342 -1.43 3.61 -23.96
C VAL A 342 -1.33 4.94 -23.24
N ARG A 343 -2.48 5.48 -22.83
CA ARG A 343 -2.56 6.61 -21.92
C ARG A 343 -2.83 6.07 -20.51
N ALA A 344 -1.81 6.08 -19.68
CA ALA A 344 -1.88 5.63 -18.30
C ALA A 344 -2.41 6.75 -17.40
N HIS A 345 -3.41 6.43 -16.57
CA HIS A 345 -3.96 7.28 -15.53
C HIS A 345 -3.42 6.84 -14.18
N PHE A 346 -2.63 7.69 -13.55
CA PHE A 346 -2.10 7.51 -12.20
C PHE A 346 -3.03 8.21 -11.22
N VAL A 347 -3.58 7.47 -10.28
CA VAL A 347 -4.42 7.99 -9.20
C VAL A 347 -3.71 7.71 -7.88
N TYR A 348 -3.32 8.76 -7.19
CA TYR A 348 -2.70 8.72 -5.87
C TYR A 348 -3.76 8.88 -4.80
N TYR A 349 -3.79 7.96 -3.86
CA TYR A 349 -4.66 8.01 -2.69
C TYR A 349 -3.82 8.30 -1.46
N GLY A 350 -3.90 9.54 -0.96
CA GLY A 350 -3.05 10.03 0.12
C GLY A 350 -3.74 9.97 1.46
N LYS A 351 -3.13 9.28 2.43
CA LYS A 351 -3.57 9.27 3.83
C LYS A 351 -3.04 10.47 4.62
N TYR A 352 -1.87 11.03 4.25
CA TYR A 352 -1.26 12.15 4.97
C TYR A 352 -0.85 13.28 4.03
N GLY A 353 -0.98 14.53 4.47
CA GLY A 353 -0.71 15.73 3.67
C GLY A 353 0.73 16.26 3.72
N PRO A 354 1.06 17.21 2.82
CA PRO A 354 2.39 17.80 2.68
C PRO A 354 2.53 18.89 3.75
N GLY A 355 2.82 18.46 4.97
CA GLY A 355 2.81 19.30 6.17
C GLY A 355 2.93 18.50 7.46
N ALA A 356 2.84 17.18 7.35
CA ALA A 356 2.99 16.22 8.43
C ALA A 356 4.39 16.05 9.02
N PHE A 357 5.31 17.02 8.93
CA PHE A 357 6.66 16.89 9.49
C PHE A 357 7.25 18.23 9.93
#